data_AF-A0A701GE46-F1
#
_entry.id   AF-A0A701GE46-F1
#
_cell.length_a   1.000
_cell.length_b   1.000
_cell.length_c   1.000
_cell.angle_alpha   90.00
_cell.angle_beta   90.00
_cell.angle_gamma   90.00
#
_symmetry.space_group_name_H-M   'P 1'
#
loop_
_entity.id
_entity.type
_entity.pdbx_description
1 polymer ?
#
loop_
_entity_poly.entity_id
_entity_poly.type
_entity_poly.pdbx_seq_one_letter_code
_entity_poly.pdbx_strand_id
1 'polypeptide(L)'
;MKHIKKSVLAVLLTSHVAHASIVVGGTRLVFDGNNDESSINVENKDSKANLVQSWLSVADPQVTNKQAFIITPPLFRLDAGQKNSIRVIRSGAPLPADRESMYWLNIKGIPSIDDNASANRVEISINTQIKLIYRPPALTKSTP
;
A
#
# COMPACT_ATOMS: atom_id res chain seq x y z
N MET A 1 30.59 36.37 2.62
CA MET A 1 29.50 35.84 1.75
C MET A 1 29.88 34.65 0.86
N LYS A 2 31.08 34.56 0.26
CA LYS A 2 31.44 33.43 -0.64
C LYS A 2 31.53 32.06 0.08
N HIS A 3 31.98 32.02 1.34
CA HIS A 3 32.08 30.77 2.10
C HIS A 3 30.71 30.22 2.54
N ILE A 4 29.75 31.10 2.85
CA ILE A 4 28.37 30.72 3.21
C ILE A 4 27.68 30.02 2.02
N LYS A 5 27.84 30.53 0.79
CA LYS A 5 27.28 29.88 -0.41
C LYS A 5 27.88 28.49 -0.67
N LYS A 6 29.18 28.30 -0.38
CA LYS A 6 29.85 26.99 -0.51
C LYS A 6 29.40 25.99 0.57
N SER A 7 29.20 26.44 1.81
CA SER A 7 28.66 25.58 2.87
C SER A 7 27.20 25.18 2.64
N VAL A 8 26.36 26.07 2.11
CA VAL A 8 24.96 25.75 1.77
C VAL A 8 24.90 24.71 0.64
N LEU A 9 25.78 24.81 -0.37
CA LEU A 9 25.86 23.84 -1.47
C LEU A 9 26.31 22.44 -0.99
N ALA A 10 27.20 22.36 -0.01
CA ALA A 10 27.65 21.10 0.57
C ALA A 10 26.55 20.39 1.38
N VAL A 11 25.69 21.13 2.08
CA VAL A 11 24.55 20.57 2.84
C VAL A 11 23.44 20.05 1.91
N LEU A 12 23.26 20.65 0.72
CA LEU A 12 22.29 20.17 -0.27
C LEU A 12 22.71 18.85 -0.96
N LEU A 13 23.99 18.46 -0.86
CA LEU A 13 24.53 17.24 -1.48
C LEU A 13 24.44 16.00 -0.57
N THR A 14 24.05 16.15 0.69
CA THR A 14 23.85 15.01 1.60
C THR A 14 22.41 14.51 1.54
N SER A 15 21.99 13.97 0.40
CA SER A 15 20.70 13.27 0.29
C SER A 15 20.84 11.85 0.85
N HIS A 16 20.09 11.52 1.90
CA HIS A 16 20.04 10.15 2.42
C HIS A 16 19.24 9.24 1.49
N VAL A 17 19.77 8.05 1.22
CA VAL A 17 19.04 6.98 0.53
C VAL A 17 18.00 6.42 1.51
N ALA A 18 16.71 6.61 1.20
CA ALA A 18 15.64 5.99 1.97
C ALA A 18 15.53 4.51 1.56
N HIS A 19 15.77 3.61 2.51
CA HIS A 19 15.52 2.18 2.32
C HIS A 19 14.05 1.86 2.63
N ALA A 20 13.39 1.18 1.70
CA ALA A 20 12.05 0.64 1.85
C ALA A 20 12.07 -0.83 1.45
N SER A 21 11.45 -1.69 2.25
CA SER A 21 11.37 -3.13 1.93
C SER A 21 10.26 -3.38 0.91
N ILE A 22 9.01 -3.04 1.25
CA ILE A 22 7.86 -3.10 0.33
C ILE A 22 7.45 -1.69 -0.08
N VAL A 23 7.42 -1.42 -1.38
CA VAL A 23 6.94 -0.16 -1.97
C VAL A 23 5.60 -0.38 -2.63
N VAL A 24 4.62 0.46 -2.30
CA VAL A 24 3.27 0.45 -2.88
C VAL A 24 3.20 1.51 -3.97
N GLY A 25 2.63 1.17 -5.14
CA GLY A 25 2.58 2.01 -6.33
C GLY A 25 1.69 3.27 -6.22
N GLY A 26 1.05 3.50 -5.07
CA GLY A 26 0.22 4.67 -4.81
C GLY A 26 -0.04 4.86 -3.31
N THR A 27 -0.45 6.07 -2.94
CA THR A 27 -0.81 6.44 -1.56
C THR A 27 -2.30 6.22 -1.26
N ARG A 28 -3.08 5.89 -2.29
CA ARG A 28 -4.49 5.49 -2.23
C ARG A 28 -4.84 4.68 -3.48
N LEU A 29 -5.85 3.84 -3.37
CA LEU A 29 -6.50 3.14 -4.47
C LEU A 29 -7.92 3.71 -4.62
N VAL A 30 -8.22 4.34 -5.76
CA VAL A 30 -9.58 4.77 -6.07
C VAL A 30 -10.24 3.67 -6.89
N PHE A 31 -11.30 3.09 -6.35
CA PHE A 31 -12.13 2.10 -7.03
C PHE A 31 -13.26 2.83 -7.76
N ASP A 32 -13.22 2.80 -9.09
CA ASP A 32 -14.29 3.34 -9.94
C ASP A 32 -15.50 2.40 -9.90
N GLY A 33 -16.66 2.89 -9.46
CA GLY A 33 -17.88 2.10 -9.36
C GLY A 33 -18.47 1.64 -10.70
N ASN A 34 -17.93 2.10 -11.83
CA ASN A 34 -18.24 1.57 -13.17
C ASN A 34 -17.42 0.32 -13.54
N ASN A 35 -16.39 -0.01 -12.75
CA ASN A 35 -15.52 -1.15 -12.99
C ASN A 35 -15.80 -2.28 -11.98
N ASP A 36 -15.45 -3.51 -12.36
CA ASP A 36 -15.58 -4.68 -11.48
C ASP A 36 -14.39 -4.86 -10.52
N GLU A 37 -13.23 -4.30 -10.90
CA GLU A 37 -12.00 -4.38 -10.12
C GLU A 37 -11.15 -3.11 -10.20
N SER A 38 -10.20 -3.00 -9.28
CA SER A 38 -9.11 -2.02 -9.30
C SER A 38 -7.87 -2.65 -8.70
N SER A 39 -6.69 -2.23 -9.15
CA SER A 39 -5.43 -2.86 -8.78
C SER A 39 -4.39 -1.86 -8.30
N ILE A 40 -3.46 -2.35 -7.49
CA ILE A 40 -2.29 -1.60 -7.05
C ILE A 40 -1.06 -2.49 -7.08
N ASN A 41 0.02 -1.95 -7.64
CA ASN A 41 1.29 -2.65 -7.70
C ASN A 41 2.03 -2.54 -6.38
N VAL A 42 2.74 -3.61 -6.02
CA VAL A 42 3.71 -3.63 -4.94
C VAL A 42 5.04 -4.15 -5.45
N GLU A 43 6.13 -3.62 -4.93
CA GLU A 43 7.50 -3.96 -5.31
C GLU A 43 8.30 -4.28 -4.04
N ASN A 44 9.03 -5.37 -4.06
CA ASN A 44 10.02 -5.66 -3.03
C ASN A 44 11.36 -5.05 -3.44
N LYS A 45 11.74 -3.94 -2.80
CA LYS A 45 13.04 -3.28 -3.00
C LYS A 45 14.11 -3.75 -2.02
N ASP A 46 13.78 -4.74 -1.19
CA ASP A 46 14.75 -5.40 -0.33
C ASP A 46 15.66 -6.33 -1.13
N SER A 47 16.79 -6.67 -0.52
CA SER A 47 17.76 -7.64 -1.04
C SER A 47 17.34 -9.10 -0.80
N LYS A 48 16.28 -9.31 -0.01
CA LYS A 48 15.74 -10.62 0.37
C LYS A 48 14.27 -10.73 0.00
N ALA A 49 13.76 -11.94 -0.03
CA ALA A 49 12.34 -12.17 -0.24
C ALA A 49 11.50 -11.70 0.97
N ASN A 50 10.30 -11.22 0.67
CA ASN A 50 9.30 -10.83 1.65
C ASN A 50 8.04 -11.66 1.42
N LEU A 51 7.35 -12.02 2.51
CA LEU A 51 5.98 -12.46 2.44
C LEU A 51 5.08 -11.22 2.55
N VAL A 52 4.23 -11.00 1.56
CA VAL A 52 3.31 -9.87 1.50
C VAL A 52 1.91 -10.37 1.87
N GLN A 53 1.35 -9.81 2.93
CA GLN A 53 -0.03 -10.03 3.34
C GLN A 53 -0.86 -8.79 3.04
N SER A 54 -2.03 -8.96 2.43
CA SER A 54 -2.93 -7.85 2.13
C SER A 54 -4.36 -8.14 2.58
N TRP A 55 -4.98 -7.16 3.24
CA TRP A 55 -6.36 -7.24 3.69
C TRP A 55 -7.03 -5.87 3.73
N LEU A 56 -8.36 -5.88 3.71
CA LEU A 56 -9.17 -4.69 3.86
C LEU A 56 -9.65 -4.54 5.30
N SER A 57 -9.72 -3.30 5.78
CA SER A 57 -10.36 -2.95 7.05
C SER A 57 -11.35 -1.81 6.80
N VAL A 58 -12.38 -1.73 7.61
CA VAL A 58 -13.33 -0.61 7.51
C VAL A 58 -12.69 0.63 8.12
N ALA A 59 -12.83 1.78 7.47
CA ALA A 59 -12.34 3.04 8.02
C ALA A 59 -13.28 3.68 9.04
N ASP A 60 -14.59 3.50 8.87
CA ASP A 60 -15.63 3.95 9.78
C ASP A 60 -16.21 2.76 10.56
N PRO A 61 -16.17 2.75 11.91
CA PRO A 61 -16.80 1.70 12.72
C PRO A 61 -18.29 1.50 12.44
N GLN A 62 -18.99 2.52 11.93
CA GLN A 62 -20.40 2.48 11.59
C GLN A 62 -20.69 1.78 10.26
N VAL A 63 -19.66 1.61 9.40
CA VAL A 63 -19.81 0.90 8.13
C VAL A 63 -19.70 -0.60 8.38
N THR A 64 -20.84 -1.28 8.37
CA THR A 64 -20.94 -2.72 8.68
C THR A 64 -20.62 -3.63 7.49
N ASN A 65 -20.57 -3.10 6.26
CA ASN A 65 -20.30 -3.87 5.04
C ASN A 65 -18.81 -4.16 4.83
N LYS A 66 -18.26 -4.99 5.72
CA LYS A 66 -16.90 -5.58 5.62
C LYS A 66 -16.74 -6.45 4.37
N GLN A 67 -17.84 -7.05 3.88
CA GLN A 67 -17.83 -7.94 2.72
C GLN A 67 -17.94 -7.24 1.36
N ALA A 68 -17.94 -5.90 1.25
CA ALA A 68 -18.16 -5.22 -0.04
C ALA A 68 -17.07 -5.45 -1.10
N PHE A 69 -15.89 -5.91 -0.66
CA PHE A 69 -14.73 -6.12 -1.51
C PHE A 69 -14.01 -7.41 -1.16
N ILE A 70 -13.43 -8.03 -2.18
CA ILE A 70 -12.53 -9.18 -2.10
C ILE A 70 -11.15 -8.72 -2.53
N ILE A 71 -10.11 -9.14 -1.81
CA ILE A 71 -8.72 -8.81 -2.14
C ILE A 71 -7.97 -10.06 -2.57
N THR A 72 -7.18 -9.96 -3.63
CA THR A 72 -6.45 -11.10 -4.19
C THR A 72 -5.10 -10.68 -4.80
N PRO A 73 -4.00 -11.41 -4.54
CA PRO A 73 -3.88 -12.48 -3.53
C PRO A 73 -3.80 -11.91 -2.09
N PRO A 74 -4.42 -12.56 -1.07
CA PRO A 74 -4.35 -12.09 0.32
C PRO A 74 -3.00 -12.35 0.99
N LEU A 75 -2.22 -13.30 0.47
CA LEU A 75 -0.88 -13.66 0.95
C LEU A 75 -0.06 -14.22 -0.20
N PHE A 76 1.15 -13.71 -0.41
CA PHE A 76 2.05 -14.21 -1.45
C PHE A 76 3.50 -13.87 -1.12
N ARG A 77 4.42 -14.69 -1.65
CA ARG A 77 5.85 -14.41 -1.58
C ARG A 77 6.24 -13.46 -2.71
N LEU A 78 7.12 -12.50 -2.42
CA LEU A 78 7.69 -11.56 -3.38
C LEU A 78 9.21 -11.58 -3.23
N ASP A 79 9.93 -12.09 -4.24
CA ASP A 79 11.39 -12.17 -4.19
C ASP A 79 12.03 -10.78 -4.38
N ALA A 80 13.34 -10.68 -4.12
CA ALA A 80 14.08 -9.43 -4.21
C ALA A 80 13.94 -8.80 -5.62
N GLY A 81 13.61 -7.50 -5.66
CA GLY A 81 13.42 -6.75 -6.90
C GLY A 81 12.12 -7.06 -7.68
N GLN A 82 11.31 -8.02 -7.22
CA GLN A 82 10.09 -8.39 -7.92
C GLN A 82 8.93 -7.42 -7.67
N LYS A 83 8.04 -7.37 -8.65
CA LYS A 83 6.77 -6.65 -8.61
C LYS A 83 5.61 -7.62 -8.72
N ASN A 84 4.54 -7.32 -8.00
CA ASN A 84 3.28 -8.02 -8.15
C ASN A 84 2.11 -7.04 -8.01
N SER A 85 0.92 -7.44 -8.46
CA SER A 85 -0.29 -6.63 -8.39
C SER A 85 -1.27 -7.23 -7.40
N ILE A 86 -1.75 -6.41 -6.49
CA ILE A 86 -2.89 -6.73 -5.61
C ILE A 86 -4.15 -6.20 -6.29
N ARG A 87 -5.16 -7.06 -6.46
CA ARG A 87 -6.47 -6.69 -7.01
C ARG A 87 -7.51 -6.62 -5.90
N VAL A 88 -8.34 -5.59 -5.98
CA VAL A 88 -9.56 -5.41 -5.19
C VAL A 88 -10.73 -5.57 -6.14
N ILE A 89 -11.64 -6.49 -5.82
CA ILE A 89 -12.78 -6.87 -6.65
C ILE A 89 -14.05 -6.60 -5.85
N ARG A 90 -15.09 -6.09 -6.51
CA ARG A 90 -16.39 -5.86 -5.86
C ARG A 90 -17.09 -7.19 -5.62
N SER A 91 -17.61 -7.41 -4.41
CA SER A 91 -18.38 -8.63 -4.10
C SER A 91 -19.86 -8.55 -4.50
N GLY A 92 -20.34 -7.36 -4.85
CA GLY A 92 -21.75 -7.07 -5.13
C GLY A 92 -22.54 -6.55 -3.92
N ALA A 93 -21.96 -6.48 -2.72
CA ALA A 93 -22.65 -5.91 -1.57
C ALA A 93 -23.05 -4.44 -1.82
N PRO A 94 -24.20 -3.99 -1.28
CA PRO A 94 -24.66 -2.62 -1.49
C PRO A 94 -23.74 -1.61 -0.82
N LEU A 95 -23.44 -0.55 -1.55
CA LEU A 95 -22.72 0.63 -1.06
C LEU A 95 -23.54 1.88 -1.40
N PRO A 96 -23.43 2.97 -0.60
CA PRO A 96 -24.07 4.24 -0.91
C PRO A 96 -23.81 4.69 -2.35
N ALA A 97 -24.87 5.12 -3.04
CA ALA A 97 -24.78 5.61 -4.43
C ALA A 97 -24.58 7.13 -4.51
N ASP A 98 -24.85 7.85 -3.41
CA ASP A 98 -24.84 9.31 -3.32
C ASP A 98 -23.51 9.89 -2.79
N ARG A 99 -22.59 9.04 -2.29
CA ARG A 99 -21.34 9.46 -1.65
C ARG A 99 -20.23 8.41 -1.79
N GLU A 100 -18.98 8.86 -1.68
CA GLU A 100 -17.84 7.95 -1.61
C GLU A 100 -17.85 7.10 -0.33
N SER A 101 -17.33 5.88 -0.41
CA SER A 101 -17.12 5.01 0.75
C SER A 101 -15.64 4.71 0.93
N MET A 102 -15.13 4.81 2.16
CA MET A 102 -13.71 4.63 2.46
C MET A 102 -13.42 3.36 3.26
N TYR A 103 -12.39 2.66 2.83
CA TYR A 103 -11.82 1.48 3.47
C TYR A 103 -10.30 1.69 3.62
N TRP A 104 -9.69 0.91 4.50
CA TRP A 104 -8.24 0.80 4.61
C TRP A 104 -7.76 -0.43 3.87
N LEU A 105 -6.84 -0.23 2.94
CA LEU A 105 -6.05 -1.29 2.32
C LEU A 105 -4.73 -1.41 3.09
N ASN A 106 -4.57 -2.55 3.77
CA ASN A 106 -3.36 -2.88 4.52
C ASN A 106 -2.48 -3.78 3.68
N ILE A 107 -1.20 -3.45 3.61
CA ILE A 107 -0.16 -4.20 2.89
C ILE A 107 0.99 -4.36 3.87
N LYS A 108 1.13 -5.57 4.41
CA LYS A 108 2.17 -5.92 5.37
C LYS A 108 3.29 -6.71 4.69
N GLY A 109 4.51 -6.19 4.77
CA GLY A 109 5.73 -6.91 4.40
C GLY A 109 6.29 -7.63 5.62
N ILE A 110 6.50 -8.94 5.49
CA ILE A 110 7.13 -9.80 6.49
C ILE A 110 8.46 -10.28 5.90
N PRO A 111 9.61 -9.80 6.41
CA PRO A 111 10.91 -10.18 5.88
C PRO A 111 11.24 -11.65 6.13
N SER A 112 12.01 -12.26 5.24
CA SER A 112 12.54 -13.61 5.46
C SER A 112 13.64 -13.60 6.53
N ILE A 113 13.67 -14.66 7.34
CA ILE A 113 14.68 -14.88 8.38
C ILE A 113 15.79 -15.75 7.79
N ASP A 114 17.06 -15.45 8.07
CA ASP A 114 18.15 -16.35 7.71
C ASP A 114 18.29 -17.45 8.78
N ASP A 115 18.49 -18.69 8.35
CA ASP A 115 18.64 -19.84 9.25
C ASP A 115 19.86 -19.73 10.19
N ASN A 116 20.88 -18.95 9.80
CA ASN A 116 22.11 -18.75 10.58
C ASN A 116 22.08 -17.52 11.50
N ALA A 117 20.95 -16.82 11.56
CA ALA A 117 20.94 -15.54 12.25
C ALA A 117 20.86 -15.76 13.79
N SER A 118 21.55 -14.90 14.56
CA SER A 118 21.72 -14.99 16.02
C SER A 118 20.43 -15.18 16.85
N ALA A 119 20.45 -15.96 17.93
CA ALA A 119 19.24 -16.29 18.71
C ALA A 119 18.50 -15.08 19.31
N ASN A 120 19.21 -13.96 19.57
CA ASN A 120 18.64 -12.73 20.08
C ASN A 120 18.61 -11.64 19.00
N ARG A 121 17.45 -11.45 18.36
CA ARG A 121 17.23 -10.35 17.43
C ARG A 121 15.83 -9.78 17.54
N VAL A 122 15.67 -8.55 17.06
CA VAL A 122 14.38 -7.89 16.86
C VAL A 122 14.10 -7.84 15.37
N GLU A 123 12.94 -8.34 14.96
CA GLU A 123 12.46 -8.28 13.59
C GLU A 123 11.27 -7.33 13.50
N ILE A 124 11.27 -6.51 12.45
CA ILE A 124 10.25 -5.48 12.24
C ILE A 124 9.52 -5.83 10.95
N SER A 125 8.22 -6.12 11.08
CA SER A 125 7.31 -6.19 9.93
C SER A 125 6.57 -4.86 9.80
N ILE A 126 6.57 -4.28 8.61
CA ILE A 126 5.93 -2.99 8.34
C ILE A 126 4.57 -3.23 7.70
N ASN A 127 3.51 -2.66 8.28
CA ASN A 127 2.19 -2.61 7.67
C ASN A 127 1.95 -1.21 7.09
N THR A 128 1.91 -1.11 5.76
CA THR A 128 1.53 0.11 5.06
C THR A 128 0.02 0.13 4.91
N GLN A 129 -0.61 1.13 5.51
CA GLN A 129 -2.06 1.34 5.44
C GLN A 129 -2.37 2.52 4.52
N ILE A 130 -3.10 2.27 3.44
CA ILE A 130 -3.52 3.30 2.47
C ILE A 130 -5.03 3.30 2.27
N LYS A 131 -5.56 4.42 1.76
CA LYS A 131 -7.00 4.57 1.54
C LYS A 131 -7.43 3.76 0.31
N LEU A 132 -8.48 2.96 0.46
CA LEU A 132 -9.29 2.45 -0.64
C LEU A 132 -10.59 3.29 -0.67
N ILE A 133 -10.81 4.02 -1.76
CA ILE A 133 -11.96 4.92 -1.90
C ILE A 133 -12.84 4.37 -3.01
N TYR A 134 -14.04 3.91 -2.67
CA TYR A 134 -15.08 3.57 -3.64
C TYR A 134 -15.82 4.84 -4.07
N ARG A 135 -15.82 5.09 -5.38
CA ARG A 135 -16.53 6.21 -6.00
C ARG A 135 -17.72 5.68 -6.82
N PRO A 136 -18.96 5.94 -6.39
CA PRO A 136 -20.15 5.53 -7.13
C PRO A 136 -20.22 6.18 -8.52
N PRO A 137 -20.85 5.52 -9.52
CA PRO A 137 -21.04 6.09 -10.87
C PRO A 137 -21.78 7.43 -10.89
N ALA A 138 -22.68 7.66 -9.93
CA ALA A 138 -23.49 8.87 -9.86
C ALA A 138 -22.69 10.12 -9.48
N LEU A 139 -21.49 9.96 -8.89
CA LEU A 139 -20.58 11.07 -8.64
C LEU A 139 -19.82 11.38 -9.93
N THR A 140 -20.36 12.30 -10.73
CA THR A 140 -19.72 12.78 -11.96
C THR A 140 -18.33 13.33 -11.65
N LYS A 141 -17.33 12.90 -12.43
CA LYS A 141 -15.91 13.26 -12.27
C LYS A 141 -15.73 14.78 -12.16
N SER A 142 -15.60 15.31 -10.96
CA SER A 142 -14.67 16.41 -10.73
C SER A 142 -13.31 15.77 -10.56
N THR A 143 -12.51 15.82 -11.62
CA THR A 143 -11.10 15.38 -11.58
C THR A 143 -10.38 16.13 -10.44
N PRO A 144 -9.48 15.47 -9.68
CA PRO A 144 -8.68 16.13 -8.65
C PRO A 144 -7.78 17.24 -9.21
#